data_AF-A0A0T6B7B0-F1
#
_entry.id   AF-A0A0T6B7B0-F1
#
_cell.length_a   1.000
_cell.length_b   1.000
_cell.length_c   1.000
_cell.angle_alpha   90.00
_cell.angle_beta   90.00
_cell.angle_gamma   90.00
#
_symmetry.space_group_name_H-M   'P 1'
#
loop_
_entity.id
_entity.type
_entity.pdbx_description
1 polymer ?
#
loop_
_entity_poly.entity_id
_entity_poly.type
_entity_poly.pdbx_seq_one_letter_code
_entity_poly.pdbx_strand_id
1 'polypeptide(L)'
;MNTILTHQISSSVELKDNATSTIKVNYYSQCLNATGPEKKTNKCGNIKVGDVVEFKIEIEVTSCPIDPKEWNQTLQIYPVGLNESLIVDIEMLCSCPCEKPGNLGYEEHSKKCSEAGTYKCGICECDSQHFGTTCQCTALGMNANIVDNCRPANSTVDCSGRGVCSCGRCECYSRDDNEKIYGTYCECDDFSCDRHEGLICGGPDHGICQCGVCICKDSWGGAACQCKLSTDTCYAPDVIDGEICSGRGVCECGVCKCNSTDKVKYSGRFCEKCPTCADRCEEFKDCVQCQVFENGPLKKEDCLSNCTKFTPDSVDYIEKNQENDEILCTFIDEDDCRFYFVYYFDDQKKIHVKVQKHRECPPAVIKYPTSKNSP
;
A
#
# COMPACT_ATOMS: atom_id res chain seq x y z
N MET A 1 43.35 79.76 17.05
CA MET A 1 43.11 78.30 17.12
C MET A 1 41.78 78.09 17.81
N ASN A 2 40.74 77.74 17.06
CA ASN A 2 39.55 77.05 17.56
C ASN A 2 38.77 76.59 16.33
N THR A 3 39.23 75.49 15.75
CA THR A 3 38.51 74.75 14.72
C THR A 3 37.45 73.93 15.44
N ILE A 4 36.20 74.39 15.38
CA ILE A 4 35.05 73.64 15.88
C ILE A 4 34.86 72.44 14.96
N LEU A 5 35.09 71.24 15.49
CA LEU A 5 34.87 69.95 14.84
C LEU A 5 33.35 69.72 14.63
N THR A 6 32.84 69.95 13.42
CA THR A 6 31.46 69.61 13.01
C THR A 6 31.40 68.40 12.06
N HIS A 7 32.21 67.37 12.29
CA HIS A 7 32.27 66.22 11.37
C HIS A 7 32.27 64.84 12.05
N GLN A 8 31.30 64.54 12.92
CA GLN A 8 31.03 63.14 13.34
C GLN A 8 29.58 62.94 13.83
N ILE A 9 28.56 63.16 12.98
CA ILE A 9 27.19 62.73 13.33
C ILE A 9 26.60 61.73 12.32
N SER A 10 27.00 61.76 11.05
CA SER A 10 26.48 60.83 10.05
C SER A 10 27.56 59.85 9.60
N SER A 11 27.83 58.82 10.40
CA SER A 11 28.65 57.67 9.99
C SER A 11 27.82 56.38 9.89
N SER A 12 26.55 56.41 10.27
CA SER A 12 25.63 55.27 10.20
C SER A 12 24.19 55.73 10.04
N VAL A 13 23.38 54.91 9.36
CA VAL A 13 21.92 55.03 9.30
C VAL A 13 21.33 53.82 10.01
N GLU A 14 20.43 54.07 10.96
CA GLU A 14 19.71 53.03 11.72
C GLU A 14 18.22 53.34 11.69
N LEU A 15 17.40 52.37 11.30
CA LEU A 15 15.94 52.48 11.30
C LEU A 15 15.35 51.93 12.61
N LYS A 16 14.33 52.63 13.10
CA LYS A 16 13.47 52.21 14.21
C LYS A 16 12.01 52.37 13.84
N ASP A 17 11.16 51.65 14.56
CA ASP A 17 9.72 51.72 14.43
C ASP A 17 9.02 51.77 15.80
N ASN A 18 7.72 52.05 15.76
CA ASN A 18 6.82 52.01 16.91
C ASN A 18 5.83 50.83 16.83
N ALA A 19 6.20 49.71 16.19
CA ALA A 19 5.28 48.59 16.01
C ALA A 19 4.78 48.03 17.36
N THR A 20 3.53 47.59 17.36
CA THR A 20 2.89 46.95 18.52
C THR A 20 3.22 45.45 18.57
N SER A 21 2.86 44.74 19.64
CA SER A 21 3.07 43.28 19.75
C SER A 21 2.42 42.45 18.62
N THR A 22 1.44 43.03 17.94
CA THR A 22 0.65 42.41 16.88
C THR A 22 1.26 42.58 15.48
N ILE A 23 2.24 43.48 15.35
CA ILE A 23 2.89 43.83 14.10
C ILE A 23 4.39 43.55 14.25
N LYS A 24 4.91 42.67 13.41
CA LYS A 24 6.32 42.33 13.38
C LYS A 24 6.97 42.98 12.17
N VAL A 25 8.00 43.78 12.41
CA VAL A 25 8.76 44.45 11.36
C VAL A 25 10.14 43.80 11.25
N ASN A 26 10.49 43.35 10.05
CA ASN A 26 11.82 42.84 9.74
C ASN A 26 12.50 43.75 8.72
N TYR A 27 13.76 44.08 8.99
CA TYR A 27 14.55 44.95 8.14
C TYR A 27 15.64 44.16 7.44
N TYR A 28 15.81 44.46 6.16
CA TYR A 28 16.86 43.91 5.33
C TYR A 28 17.54 45.01 4.53
N SER A 29 18.85 44.91 4.40
CA SER A 29 19.61 45.86 3.58
C SER A 29 20.91 45.23 3.09
N GLN A 30 21.36 45.70 1.93
CA GLN A 30 22.70 45.45 1.40
C GLN A 30 23.69 46.57 1.80
N CYS A 31 23.22 47.61 2.49
CA CYS A 31 23.96 48.84 2.77
C CYS A 31 24.60 49.40 1.47
N LEU A 32 25.89 49.74 1.47
CA LEU A 32 26.60 50.23 0.29
C LEU A 32 27.11 49.12 -0.65
N ASN A 33 26.81 47.85 -0.37
CA ASN A 33 27.31 46.73 -1.17
C ASN A 33 26.24 46.22 -2.14
N ALA A 34 26.04 46.96 -3.24
CA ALA A 34 25.02 46.67 -4.25
C ALA A 34 25.15 45.29 -4.94
N THR A 35 26.32 44.65 -4.86
CA THR A 35 26.58 43.29 -5.41
C THR A 35 26.54 42.19 -4.34
N GLY A 36 26.36 42.55 -3.07
CA GLY A 36 26.38 41.62 -1.94
C GLY A 36 25.02 40.99 -1.65
N PRO A 37 24.98 39.87 -0.91
CA PRO A 37 23.73 39.30 -0.45
C PRO A 37 23.04 40.25 0.53
N GLU A 38 21.70 40.33 0.44
CA GLU A 38 20.86 41.06 1.39
C GLU A 38 21.03 40.48 2.79
N LYS A 39 21.21 41.36 3.79
CA LYS A 39 21.39 40.96 5.20
C LYS A 39 20.21 41.45 6.03
N LYS A 40 19.77 40.63 6.97
CA LYS A 40 18.80 41.03 7.98
C LYS A 40 19.45 42.02 8.94
N THR A 41 19.24 43.31 8.71
CA THR A 41 19.79 44.40 9.51
C THR A 41 18.92 45.65 9.37
N ASN A 42 18.74 46.36 10.47
CA ASN A 42 18.13 47.69 10.51
C ASN A 42 19.19 48.81 10.54
N LYS A 43 20.48 48.47 10.45
CA LYS A 43 21.59 49.41 10.58
C LYS A 43 22.66 49.21 9.51
N CYS A 44 23.11 50.33 8.94
CA CYS A 44 24.23 50.41 8.02
C CYS A 44 25.27 51.42 8.52
N GLY A 45 26.54 51.03 8.56
CA GLY A 45 27.66 51.88 8.98
C GLY A 45 28.54 52.33 7.81
N ASN A 46 29.47 53.23 8.10
CA ASN A 46 30.41 53.86 7.15
C ASN A 46 29.74 54.63 6.01
N ILE A 47 28.59 55.26 6.30
CA ILE A 47 27.84 56.07 5.35
C ILE A 47 28.45 57.48 5.29
N LYS A 48 28.64 58.01 4.08
CA LYS A 48 29.09 59.40 3.83
C LYS A 48 27.94 60.24 3.29
N VAL A 49 28.11 61.55 3.38
CA VAL A 49 27.15 62.51 2.79
C VAL A 49 27.06 62.28 1.28
N GLY A 50 25.86 62.02 0.77
CA GLY A 50 25.59 61.72 -0.64
C GLY A 50 25.41 60.24 -0.97
N ASP A 51 25.73 59.34 -0.03
CA ASP A 51 25.46 57.91 -0.20
C ASP A 51 23.96 57.61 -0.04
N VAL A 52 23.46 56.65 -0.82
CA VAL A 52 22.07 56.19 -0.78
C VAL A 52 22.05 54.74 -0.30
N VAL A 53 21.24 54.46 0.72
CA VAL A 53 21.05 53.12 1.27
C VAL A 53 19.59 52.75 1.14
N GLU A 54 19.33 51.56 0.59
CA GLU A 54 17.99 51.00 0.47
C GLU A 54 17.74 49.98 1.58
N PHE A 55 16.57 50.06 2.19
CA PHE A 55 16.08 49.10 3.17
C PHE A 55 14.82 48.44 2.63
N LYS A 56 14.83 47.10 2.54
CA LYS A 56 13.64 46.30 2.33
C LYS A 56 13.01 46.00 3.69
N ILE A 57 11.74 46.35 3.84
CA ILE A 57 11.00 46.22 5.09
C ILE A 57 9.88 45.20 4.87
N GLU A 58 9.88 44.14 5.67
CA GLU A 58 8.81 43.14 5.70
C GLU A 58 7.96 43.37 6.95
N ILE A 59 6.68 43.69 6.74
CA ILE A 59 5.70 43.93 7.79
C ILE A 59 4.76 42.73 7.83
N GLU A 60 4.66 42.09 8.99
CA GLU A 60 3.85 40.89 9.22
C GLU A 60 2.85 41.15 10.35
N VAL A 61 1.57 40.94 10.09
CA VAL A 61 0.52 40.98 11.13
C VAL A 61 0.41 39.58 11.73
N THR A 62 0.75 39.44 13.00
CA THR A 62 0.88 38.13 13.67
C THR A 62 -0.42 37.61 14.25
N SER A 63 -1.37 38.49 14.56
CA SER A 63 -2.70 38.13 15.06
C SER A 63 -3.70 39.25 14.83
N CYS A 64 -4.99 38.94 14.93
CA CYS A 64 -6.04 39.96 14.98
C CYS A 64 -6.29 40.40 16.42
N PRO A 65 -6.19 41.70 16.75
CA PRO A 65 -6.60 42.22 18.04
C PRO A 65 -8.06 41.90 18.34
N ILE A 66 -8.37 41.65 19.61
CA ILE A 66 -9.75 41.35 20.06
C ILE A 66 -10.64 42.59 19.94
N ASP A 67 -10.10 43.78 20.25
CA ASP A 67 -10.82 45.04 20.09
C ASP A 67 -10.77 45.51 18.63
N PRO A 68 -11.91 45.64 17.92
CA PRO A 68 -11.95 46.13 16.54
C PRO A 68 -11.38 47.53 16.34
N LYS A 69 -11.30 48.35 17.41
CA LYS A 69 -10.66 49.67 17.35
C LYS A 69 -9.16 49.59 17.05
N GLU A 70 -8.53 48.46 17.37
CA GLU A 70 -7.10 48.24 17.13
C GLU A 70 -6.81 47.63 15.75
N TRP A 71 -7.83 47.37 14.92
CA TRP A 71 -7.64 46.83 13.56
C TRP A 71 -7.06 47.87 12.60
N ASN A 72 -7.24 49.15 12.90
CA ASN A 72 -6.59 50.24 12.16
C ASN A 72 -5.43 50.77 13.00
N GLN A 73 -4.20 50.60 12.49
CA GLN A 73 -2.99 51.08 13.17
C GLN A 73 -2.13 51.90 12.22
N THR A 74 -1.44 52.89 12.78
CA THR A 74 -0.46 53.71 12.05
C THR A 74 0.94 53.34 12.53
N LEU A 75 1.70 52.67 11.65
CA LEU A 75 3.08 52.30 11.89
C LEU A 75 4.00 53.42 11.37
N GLN A 76 4.89 53.90 12.23
CA GLN A 76 5.88 54.91 11.89
C GLN A 76 7.28 54.28 11.91
N ILE A 77 7.96 54.33 10.77
CA ILE A 77 9.35 53.88 10.60
C ILE A 77 10.21 55.11 10.34
N TYR A 78 11.27 55.30 11.13
CA TYR A 78 12.08 56.52 11.08
C TYR A 78 13.58 56.24 11.25
N PRO A 79 14.47 57.03 10.63
CA PRO A 79 15.90 56.97 10.89
C PRO A 79 16.23 57.64 12.22
N VAL A 80 17.11 57.03 13.00
CA VAL A 80 17.60 57.63 14.25
C VAL A 80 18.36 58.92 13.94
N GLY A 81 17.93 60.03 14.53
CA GLY A 81 18.59 61.33 14.40
C GLY A 81 18.17 62.17 13.20
N LEU A 82 17.15 61.74 12.45
CA LEU A 82 16.48 62.52 11.40
C LEU A 82 15.02 62.78 11.78
N ASN A 83 14.45 63.89 11.29
CA ASN A 83 13.07 64.29 11.57
C ASN A 83 12.07 63.76 10.52
N GLU A 84 12.55 63.00 9.53
CA GLU A 84 11.72 62.40 8.50
C GLU A 84 11.30 60.99 8.93
N SER A 85 10.11 60.57 8.53
CA SER A 85 9.58 59.24 8.82
C SER A 85 8.67 58.74 7.73
N LEU A 86 8.69 57.44 7.49
CA LEU A 86 7.69 56.73 6.71
C LEU A 86 6.49 56.39 7.60
N ILE A 87 5.30 56.79 7.16
CA ILE A 87 4.03 56.48 7.82
C ILE A 87 3.31 55.42 6.99
N VAL A 88 2.94 54.31 7.62
CA VAL A 88 2.24 53.19 7.02
C VAL A 88 0.92 53.00 7.75
N ASP A 89 -0.19 53.25 7.05
CA ASP A 89 -1.53 52.97 7.56
C ASP A 89 -1.90 51.51 7.26
N ILE A 90 -2.18 50.75 8.33
CA ILE A 90 -2.44 49.32 8.30
C ILE A 90 -3.90 49.11 8.68
N GLU A 91 -4.68 48.53 7.76
CA GLU A 91 -6.03 48.05 7.99
C GLU A 91 -6.01 46.52 8.06
N MET A 92 -6.33 45.96 9.23
CA MET A 92 -6.38 44.51 9.47
C MET A 92 -7.76 43.96 9.11
N LEU A 93 -7.80 43.00 8.17
CA LEU A 93 -9.03 42.35 7.72
C LEU A 93 -9.41 41.17 8.62
N CYS A 94 -9.87 41.48 9.83
CA CYS A 94 -10.15 40.50 10.88
C CYS A 94 -11.61 40.00 10.94
N SER A 95 -12.51 40.57 10.15
CA SER A 95 -13.92 40.15 10.05
C SER A 95 -14.36 40.01 8.61
N CYS A 96 -15.37 39.18 8.38
CA CYS A 96 -15.95 39.00 7.06
C CYS A 96 -17.11 39.99 6.84
N PRO A 97 -17.29 40.55 5.63
CA PRO A 97 -18.43 41.44 5.34
C PRO A 97 -19.80 40.82 5.68
N CYS A 98 -19.98 39.52 5.46
CA CYS A 98 -21.23 38.81 5.76
C CYS A 98 -21.55 38.66 7.25
N GLU A 99 -20.64 39.03 8.15
CA GLU A 99 -20.86 39.02 9.62
C GLU A 99 -21.49 40.32 10.12
N LYS A 100 -21.61 41.34 9.26
CA LYS A 100 -22.07 42.68 9.63
C LYS A 100 -23.55 42.91 9.26
N PRO A 101 -24.32 43.59 10.12
CA PRO A 101 -25.68 44.01 9.82
C PRO A 101 -25.80 44.71 8.46
N GLY A 102 -26.86 44.39 7.70
CA GLY A 102 -27.13 44.97 6.39
C GLY A 102 -26.49 44.25 5.20
N ASN A 103 -25.69 43.21 5.43
CA ASN A 103 -25.18 42.35 4.36
C ASN A 103 -26.12 41.17 4.09
N LEU A 104 -26.12 40.64 2.85
CA LEU A 104 -26.95 39.50 2.43
C LEU A 104 -26.76 38.23 3.28
N GLY A 105 -25.59 38.09 3.90
CA GLY A 105 -25.27 36.96 4.77
C GLY A 105 -25.62 37.16 6.24
N TYR A 106 -26.29 38.25 6.61
CA TYR A 106 -26.61 38.62 7.98
C TYR A 106 -28.11 38.80 8.18
N GLU A 107 -28.72 38.02 9.07
CA GLU A 107 -30.14 38.13 9.43
C GLU A 107 -30.34 37.84 10.92
N GLU A 108 -30.68 38.87 11.71
CA GLU A 108 -31.07 38.70 13.12
C GLU A 108 -32.41 37.96 13.22
N HIS A 109 -32.52 37.08 14.21
CA HIS A 109 -33.72 36.26 14.43
C HIS A 109 -34.19 35.53 13.17
N SER A 110 -33.23 35.02 12.38
CA SER A 110 -33.53 34.35 11.12
C SER A 110 -34.37 33.10 11.32
N LYS A 111 -35.35 32.90 10.45
CA LYS A 111 -36.12 31.65 10.38
C LYS A 111 -35.25 30.43 10.09
N LYS A 112 -34.09 30.62 9.44
CA LYS A 112 -33.09 29.56 9.21
C LYS A 112 -32.44 29.09 10.51
N CYS A 113 -32.47 29.94 11.55
CA CYS A 113 -31.95 29.68 12.88
C CYS A 113 -33.08 29.55 13.91
N SER A 114 -34.24 29.04 13.48
CA SER A 114 -35.42 28.83 14.35
C SER A 114 -35.90 30.08 15.08
N GLU A 115 -35.62 31.28 14.53
CA GLU A 115 -35.85 32.59 15.16
C GLU A 115 -35.12 32.79 16.51
N ALA A 116 -34.25 31.85 16.89
CA ALA A 116 -33.53 31.74 18.16
C ALA A 116 -32.02 32.06 18.01
N GLY A 117 -31.65 32.75 16.93
CA GLY A 117 -30.27 33.10 16.63
C GLY A 117 -30.13 34.04 15.44
N THR A 118 -28.89 34.46 15.20
CA THR A 118 -28.51 35.30 14.06
C THR A 118 -27.87 34.43 12.98
N TYR A 119 -28.37 34.50 11.76
CA TYR A 119 -27.74 33.85 10.61
C TYR A 119 -26.58 34.73 10.12
N LYS A 120 -25.35 34.23 10.17
CA LYS A 120 -24.13 34.93 9.75
C LYS A 120 -23.31 34.04 8.81
N CYS A 121 -23.04 34.51 7.60
CA CYS A 121 -22.14 33.84 6.64
C CYS A 121 -22.45 32.35 6.36
N GLY A 122 -23.72 31.93 6.42
CA GLY A 122 -24.09 30.55 6.16
C GLY A 122 -24.33 29.69 7.40
N ILE A 123 -23.99 30.18 8.58
CA ILE A 123 -24.14 29.47 9.86
C ILE A 123 -25.05 30.24 10.83
N CYS A 124 -25.57 29.55 11.84
CA CYS A 124 -26.38 30.16 12.90
C CYS A 124 -25.54 30.41 14.16
N GLU A 125 -25.54 31.65 14.62
CA GLU A 125 -25.07 32.04 15.95
C GLU A 125 -26.27 32.10 16.90
N CYS A 126 -26.42 31.09 17.74
CA CYS A 126 -27.58 30.93 18.62
C CYS A 126 -27.53 31.86 19.84
N ASP A 127 -28.71 32.16 20.38
CA ASP A 127 -28.81 32.83 21.67
C ASP A 127 -28.31 31.94 22.84
N SER A 128 -28.26 32.49 24.05
CA SER A 128 -27.71 31.79 25.22
C SER A 128 -28.52 30.57 25.69
N GLN A 129 -29.73 30.36 25.16
CA GLN A 129 -30.62 29.28 25.56
C GLN A 129 -30.81 28.22 24.47
N HIS A 130 -30.32 28.46 23.26
CA HIS A 130 -30.46 27.55 22.14
C HIS A 130 -29.12 27.05 21.61
N PHE A 131 -29.13 25.86 21.02
CA PHE A 131 -27.96 25.23 20.42
C PHE A 131 -28.38 24.32 19.26
N GLY A 132 -27.38 23.79 18.56
CA GLY A 132 -27.57 23.03 17.33
C GLY A 132 -27.32 23.87 16.08
N THR A 133 -27.24 23.21 14.93
CA THR A 133 -26.88 23.83 13.64
C THR A 133 -27.85 24.92 13.17
N THR A 134 -29.11 24.85 13.59
CA THR A 134 -30.16 25.82 13.27
C THR A 134 -30.81 26.39 14.54
N CYS A 135 -30.12 26.33 15.69
CA CYS A 135 -30.64 26.75 17.00
C CYS A 135 -31.96 26.08 17.38
N GLN A 136 -32.16 24.86 16.91
CA GLN A 136 -33.41 24.12 17.05
C GLN A 136 -33.60 23.48 18.42
N CYS A 137 -32.55 23.39 19.24
CA CYS A 137 -32.56 22.74 20.54
C CYS A 137 -32.51 23.81 21.64
N THR A 138 -33.27 23.63 22.74
CA THR A 138 -33.25 24.53 23.90
C THR A 138 -32.56 23.88 25.09
N ALA A 139 -31.74 24.64 25.83
CA ALA A 139 -31.05 24.19 27.05
C ALA A 139 -32.00 23.91 28.23
N LEU A 140 -33.21 24.45 28.20
CA LEU A 140 -34.28 24.21 29.16
C LEU A 140 -35.14 23.02 28.69
N GLY A 141 -34.73 21.81 29.05
CA GLY A 141 -35.54 20.62 28.80
C GLY A 141 -34.90 19.29 29.12
N MET A 142 -33.57 19.16 29.06
CA MET A 142 -32.85 17.92 29.38
C MET A 142 -31.43 18.22 29.86
N ASN A 143 -30.92 17.40 30.79
CA ASN A 143 -29.64 17.55 31.50
C ASN A 143 -28.50 18.15 30.68
N ALA A 144 -27.69 19.00 31.32
CA ALA A 144 -26.53 19.74 30.80
C ALA A 144 -25.36 18.90 30.22
N ASN A 145 -25.58 17.62 29.90
CA ASN A 145 -24.58 16.67 29.39
C ASN A 145 -24.75 16.34 27.88
N ILE A 146 -25.61 17.05 27.14
CA ILE A 146 -25.99 16.66 25.77
C ILE A 146 -24.97 17.08 24.69
N VAL A 147 -24.11 18.06 24.96
CA VAL A 147 -23.12 18.56 23.97
C VAL A 147 -22.03 17.50 23.66
N ASP A 148 -21.79 16.54 24.56
CA ASP A 148 -20.85 15.42 24.33
C ASP A 148 -21.50 14.15 23.75
N ASN A 149 -22.81 14.16 23.43
CA ASN A 149 -23.49 12.94 22.99
C ASN A 149 -23.29 12.58 21.50
N CYS A 150 -22.57 13.39 20.73
CA CYS A 150 -22.28 13.12 19.31
C CYS A 150 -20.91 12.51 19.07
N ARG A 151 -20.15 12.20 20.12
CA ARG A 151 -18.86 11.55 20.01
C ARG A 151 -18.66 10.54 21.15
N PRO A 152 -17.97 9.42 20.90
CA PRO A 152 -17.56 8.54 21.99
C PRO A 152 -16.54 9.25 22.90
N ALA A 153 -16.46 8.85 24.16
CA ALA A 153 -15.60 9.48 25.18
C ALA A 153 -14.11 9.58 24.80
N ASN A 154 -13.64 8.73 23.87
CA ASN A 154 -12.26 8.68 23.41
C ASN A 154 -12.02 9.44 22.08
N SER A 155 -13.02 10.15 21.55
CA SER A 155 -12.92 10.91 20.31
C SER A 155 -13.07 12.40 20.59
N THR A 156 -12.33 13.22 19.85
CA THR A 156 -12.52 14.67 19.80
C THR A 156 -13.40 15.10 18.63
N VAL A 157 -13.68 14.18 17.70
CA VAL A 157 -14.41 14.44 16.45
C VAL A 157 -15.86 13.97 16.58
N ASP A 158 -16.79 14.89 16.31
CA ASP A 158 -18.22 14.63 16.29
C ASP A 158 -18.61 13.77 15.09
N CYS A 159 -19.50 12.81 15.32
CA CYS A 159 -20.08 11.94 14.31
C CYS A 159 -19.03 11.28 13.41
N SER A 160 -17.85 10.98 13.97
CA SER A 160 -16.69 10.44 13.25
C SER A 160 -16.29 11.25 12.00
N GLY A 161 -16.68 12.53 11.91
CA GLY A 161 -16.49 13.39 10.74
C GLY A 161 -17.35 13.01 9.53
N ARG A 162 -18.30 12.08 9.69
CA ARG A 162 -19.14 11.51 8.64
C ARG A 162 -20.64 11.79 8.84
N GLY A 163 -20.95 12.82 9.63
CA GLY A 163 -22.30 13.29 9.84
C GLY A 163 -22.31 14.67 10.50
N VAL A 164 -23.52 15.14 10.77
CA VAL A 164 -23.80 16.39 11.46
C VAL A 164 -24.38 16.07 12.83
N CYS A 165 -23.86 16.70 13.89
CA CYS A 165 -24.45 16.59 15.22
C CYS A 165 -25.67 17.51 15.34
N SER A 166 -26.86 16.91 15.46
CA SER A 166 -28.14 17.60 15.61
C SER A 166 -28.76 17.22 16.96
N CYS A 167 -28.79 18.16 17.91
CA CYS A 167 -29.32 17.97 19.28
C CYS A 167 -28.76 16.74 20.05
N GLY A 168 -27.47 16.44 19.92
CA GLY A 168 -26.85 15.30 20.62
C GLY A 168 -27.10 13.94 19.97
N ARG A 169 -27.54 13.93 18.70
CA ARG A 169 -27.59 12.74 17.84
C ARG A 169 -26.87 13.04 16.54
N CYS A 170 -26.17 12.05 16.01
CA CYS A 170 -25.54 12.16 14.70
C CYS A 170 -26.52 11.85 13.57
N GLU A 171 -26.57 12.76 12.59
CA GLU A 171 -27.21 12.60 11.30
C GLU A 171 -26.11 12.28 10.27
N CYS A 172 -25.97 11.01 9.92
CA CYS A 172 -24.91 10.56 9.02
C CYS A 172 -25.14 11.07 7.59
N TYR A 173 -24.05 11.42 6.91
CA TYR A 173 -24.13 11.84 5.51
C TYR A 173 -24.68 10.71 4.64
N SER A 174 -25.67 11.03 3.82
CA SER A 174 -26.16 10.13 2.79
C SER A 174 -25.17 10.06 1.62
N ARG A 175 -24.99 8.86 1.05
CA ARG A 175 -24.28 8.64 -0.22
C ARG A 175 -25.28 8.17 -1.28
N ASP A 176 -24.77 7.59 -2.37
CA ASP A 176 -25.58 6.91 -3.39
C ASP A 176 -26.50 5.85 -2.75
N ASP A 177 -27.61 5.50 -3.42
CA ASP A 177 -28.68 4.66 -2.85
C ASP A 177 -28.22 3.30 -2.28
N ASN A 178 -27.06 2.80 -2.72
CA ASN A 178 -26.51 1.49 -2.32
C ASN A 178 -25.40 1.55 -1.26
N GLU A 179 -24.99 2.74 -0.81
CA GLU A 179 -23.90 2.93 0.15
C GLU A 179 -24.42 3.68 1.38
N LYS A 180 -24.17 3.15 2.58
CA LYS A 180 -24.71 3.70 3.82
C LYS A 180 -23.63 3.91 4.85
N ILE A 181 -23.65 5.10 5.42
CA ILE A 181 -22.94 5.43 6.66
C ILE A 181 -23.98 5.37 7.78
N TYR A 182 -23.67 4.66 8.85
CA TYR A 182 -24.60 4.40 9.94
C TYR A 182 -23.86 4.21 11.27
N GLY A 183 -24.61 3.96 12.33
CA GLY A 183 -24.11 3.88 13.70
C GLY A 183 -24.49 5.11 14.51
N THR A 184 -24.31 5.03 15.83
CA THR A 184 -24.72 6.10 16.76
C THR A 184 -23.93 7.38 16.52
N TYR A 185 -22.68 7.22 16.09
CA TYR A 185 -21.72 8.27 15.83
C TYR A 185 -21.26 8.26 14.37
N CYS A 186 -22.01 7.64 13.45
CA CYS A 186 -21.62 7.47 12.05
C CYS A 186 -20.26 6.76 11.89
N GLU A 187 -19.98 5.82 12.79
CA GLU A 187 -18.74 5.06 12.90
C GLU A 187 -18.68 3.87 11.93
N CYS A 188 -19.81 3.45 11.37
CA CYS A 188 -19.92 2.30 10.49
C CYS A 188 -20.27 2.69 9.06
N ASP A 189 -19.86 1.85 8.13
CA ASP A 189 -20.30 1.85 6.75
C ASP A 189 -20.34 0.43 6.17
N ASP A 190 -21.02 0.27 5.04
CA ASP A 190 -21.20 -1.00 4.31
C ASP A 190 -20.34 -1.11 3.04
N PHE A 191 -19.40 -0.18 2.83
CA PHE A 191 -18.61 -0.10 1.60
C PHE A 191 -17.08 -0.12 1.80
N SER A 192 -16.58 -0.06 3.04
CA SER A 192 -15.14 -0.08 3.35
C SER A 192 -14.57 -1.46 3.71
N CYS A 193 -15.33 -2.54 3.51
CA CYS A 193 -14.82 -3.89 3.75
C CYS A 193 -13.83 -4.37 2.66
N ASP A 194 -13.07 -5.42 2.99
CA ASP A 194 -12.12 -6.05 2.07
C ASP A 194 -12.78 -6.55 0.78
N ARG A 195 -12.00 -6.53 -0.30
CA ARG A 195 -12.44 -6.91 -1.65
C ARG A 195 -11.73 -8.17 -2.14
N HIS A 196 -12.46 -9.02 -2.84
CA HIS A 196 -11.93 -10.13 -3.62
C HIS A 196 -12.42 -10.00 -5.06
N GLU A 197 -11.51 -10.08 -6.03
CA GLU A 197 -11.82 -9.87 -7.46
C GLU A 197 -12.59 -8.57 -7.74
N GLY A 198 -12.29 -7.51 -6.98
CA GLY A 198 -12.93 -6.20 -7.10
C GLY A 198 -14.28 -6.07 -6.38
N LEU A 199 -14.86 -7.16 -5.88
CA LEU A 199 -16.14 -7.18 -5.18
C LEU A 199 -15.95 -7.15 -3.66
N ILE A 200 -16.73 -6.30 -2.97
CA ILE A 200 -16.75 -6.22 -1.51
C ILE A 200 -17.23 -7.56 -0.95
N CYS A 201 -16.47 -8.14 -0.02
CA CYS A 201 -16.75 -9.45 0.58
C CYS A 201 -16.98 -10.56 -0.44
N GLY A 202 -16.28 -10.52 -1.59
CA GLY A 202 -16.43 -11.51 -2.67
C GLY A 202 -17.76 -11.41 -3.41
N GLY A 203 -18.55 -10.36 -3.14
CA GLY A 203 -19.87 -10.13 -3.70
C GLY A 203 -21.00 -10.60 -2.78
N PRO A 204 -22.25 -10.20 -3.10
CA PRO A 204 -23.42 -10.47 -2.26
C PRO A 204 -23.73 -11.97 -2.15
N ASP A 205 -23.20 -12.80 -3.04
CA ASP A 205 -23.33 -14.26 -2.98
C ASP A 205 -22.39 -14.90 -1.95
N HIS A 206 -21.33 -14.21 -1.55
CA HIS A 206 -20.28 -14.71 -0.66
C HIS A 206 -20.39 -14.13 0.74
N GLY A 207 -20.73 -12.85 0.87
CA GLY A 207 -20.85 -12.19 2.17
C GLY A 207 -21.52 -10.82 2.11
N ILE A 208 -21.72 -10.23 3.29
CA ILE A 208 -22.28 -8.88 3.47
C ILE A 208 -21.28 -8.06 4.29
N CYS A 209 -21.05 -6.82 3.89
CA CYS A 209 -20.21 -5.90 4.67
C CYS A 209 -21.01 -5.32 5.84
N GLN A 210 -20.49 -5.46 7.06
CA GLN A 210 -21.08 -4.89 8.25
C GLN A 210 -20.01 -4.16 9.06
N CYS A 211 -20.06 -2.83 9.04
CA CYS A 211 -19.17 -1.94 9.80
C CYS A 211 -17.68 -2.25 9.57
N GLY A 212 -17.27 -2.36 8.31
CA GLY A 212 -15.88 -2.64 7.94
C GLY A 212 -15.44 -4.10 8.10
N VAL A 213 -16.35 -5.03 8.47
CA VAL A 213 -16.06 -6.47 8.55
C VAL A 213 -16.95 -7.26 7.60
N CYS A 214 -16.37 -8.18 6.84
CA CYS A 214 -17.13 -9.11 6.00
C CYS A 214 -17.76 -10.22 6.82
N ILE A 215 -19.09 -10.30 6.79
CA ILE A 215 -19.86 -11.41 7.33
C ILE A 215 -20.11 -12.41 6.20
N CYS A 216 -19.31 -13.48 6.18
CA CYS A 216 -19.40 -14.50 5.13
C CYS A 216 -20.61 -15.40 5.32
N LYS A 217 -21.20 -15.85 4.21
CA LYS A 217 -22.22 -16.90 4.21
C LYS A 217 -21.59 -18.25 4.53
N ASP A 218 -22.39 -19.21 4.98
CA ASP A 218 -21.96 -20.52 5.51
C ASP A 218 -20.96 -21.31 4.65
N SER A 219 -20.96 -21.11 3.33
CA SER A 219 -20.04 -21.80 2.39
C SER A 219 -18.74 -21.05 2.11
N TRP A 220 -18.53 -19.89 2.72
CA TRP A 220 -17.42 -18.98 2.45
C TRP A 220 -16.71 -18.54 3.73
N GLY A 221 -15.41 -18.25 3.61
CA GLY A 221 -14.57 -17.77 4.70
C GLY A 221 -13.42 -16.89 4.21
N GLY A 222 -12.58 -16.47 5.15
CA GLY A 222 -11.52 -15.49 4.90
C GLY A 222 -11.98 -14.05 5.07
N ALA A 223 -11.04 -13.12 5.18
CA ALA A 223 -11.32 -11.72 5.49
C ALA A 223 -12.21 -11.01 4.45
N ALA A 224 -12.14 -11.44 3.17
CA ALA A 224 -12.95 -10.93 2.07
C ALA A 224 -13.98 -11.96 1.56
N CYS A 225 -14.29 -13.01 2.35
CA CYS A 225 -15.15 -14.13 1.95
C CYS A 225 -14.73 -14.80 0.62
N GLN A 226 -13.42 -14.86 0.39
CA GLN A 226 -12.82 -15.41 -0.83
C GLN A 226 -12.68 -16.93 -0.82
N CYS A 227 -12.76 -17.54 0.37
CA CYS A 227 -12.37 -18.93 0.57
C CYS A 227 -13.61 -19.84 0.58
N LYS A 228 -13.76 -20.72 -0.41
CA LYS A 228 -14.83 -21.70 -0.39
C LYS A 228 -14.54 -22.78 0.66
N LEU A 229 -15.46 -22.98 1.61
CA LEU A 229 -15.28 -23.93 2.72
C LEU A 229 -15.64 -25.37 2.33
N SER A 230 -16.46 -25.56 1.29
CA SER A 230 -16.77 -26.88 0.75
C SER A 230 -15.53 -27.52 0.10
N THR A 231 -15.37 -28.83 0.32
CA THR A 231 -14.33 -29.65 -0.30
C THR A 231 -14.78 -30.32 -1.60
N ASP A 232 -16.01 -30.10 -2.05
CA ASP A 232 -16.59 -30.76 -3.24
C ASP A 232 -15.76 -30.49 -4.50
N THR A 233 -15.16 -29.30 -4.61
CA THR A 233 -14.31 -28.92 -5.74
C THR A 233 -12.92 -29.55 -5.71
N CYS A 234 -12.59 -30.30 -4.66
CA CYS A 234 -11.31 -31.00 -4.47
C CYS A 234 -11.39 -32.51 -4.78
N TYR A 235 -12.56 -33.01 -5.20
CA TYR A 235 -12.72 -34.37 -5.72
C TYR A 235 -12.58 -34.40 -7.25
N ALA A 236 -11.88 -35.42 -7.76
CA ALA A 236 -11.77 -35.63 -9.19
C ALA A 236 -13.12 -36.11 -9.78
N PRO A 237 -13.60 -35.52 -10.89
CA PRO A 237 -14.96 -35.76 -11.42
C PRO A 237 -15.21 -37.19 -11.91
N ASP A 238 -14.15 -37.96 -12.23
CA ASP A 238 -14.23 -39.28 -12.84
C ASP A 238 -13.92 -40.44 -11.89
N VAL A 239 -13.87 -40.19 -10.58
CA VAL A 239 -13.57 -41.21 -9.55
C VAL A 239 -14.73 -41.36 -8.58
N ILE A 240 -15.41 -42.51 -8.66
CA ILE A 240 -16.44 -42.89 -7.67
C ILE A 240 -15.71 -43.20 -6.35
N ASP A 241 -16.16 -42.61 -5.24
CA ASP A 241 -15.52 -42.68 -3.92
C ASP A 241 -14.05 -42.21 -3.89
N GLY A 242 -13.73 -41.18 -4.68
CA GLY A 242 -12.39 -40.59 -4.73
C GLY A 242 -11.98 -39.90 -3.42
N GLU A 243 -10.68 -39.86 -3.15
CA GLU A 243 -10.12 -39.12 -2.01
C GLU A 243 -9.95 -37.63 -2.34
N ILE A 244 -10.11 -36.77 -1.34
CA ILE A 244 -9.81 -35.33 -1.45
C ILE A 244 -8.37 -35.16 -1.94
N CYS A 245 -8.19 -34.40 -3.03
CA CYS A 245 -6.88 -34.15 -3.62
C CYS A 245 -6.09 -35.43 -3.91
N SER A 246 -6.78 -36.48 -4.38
CA SER A 246 -6.21 -37.81 -4.65
C SER A 246 -5.42 -38.41 -3.48
N GLY A 247 -5.75 -38.04 -2.24
CA GLY A 247 -5.06 -38.48 -1.03
C GLY A 247 -3.65 -37.88 -0.85
N ARG A 248 -3.27 -36.90 -1.69
CA ARG A 248 -1.88 -36.43 -1.86
C ARG A 248 -1.72 -34.93 -1.60
N GLY A 249 -2.70 -34.32 -0.93
CA GLY A 249 -2.69 -32.91 -0.60
C GLY A 249 -3.80 -32.55 0.38
N VAL A 250 -3.87 -31.25 0.70
CA VAL A 250 -4.89 -30.66 1.57
C VAL A 250 -5.78 -29.75 0.73
N CYS A 251 -7.09 -29.82 0.91
CA CYS A 251 -8.02 -28.91 0.25
C CYS A 251 -8.11 -27.61 1.05
N GLU A 252 -7.65 -26.51 0.47
CA GLU A 252 -7.73 -25.17 1.07
C GLU A 252 -8.51 -24.25 0.13
N CYS A 253 -9.59 -23.65 0.64
CA CYS A 253 -10.44 -22.74 -0.14
C CYS A 253 -11.01 -23.35 -1.43
N GLY A 254 -11.33 -24.65 -1.41
CA GLY A 254 -11.81 -25.38 -2.59
C GLY A 254 -10.74 -25.69 -3.64
N VAL A 255 -9.46 -25.50 -3.31
CA VAL A 255 -8.32 -25.77 -4.19
C VAL A 255 -7.35 -26.74 -3.50
N CYS A 256 -6.87 -27.74 -4.23
CA CYS A 256 -5.89 -28.69 -3.69
C CYS A 256 -4.49 -28.08 -3.58
N LYS A 257 -3.94 -28.12 -2.37
CA LYS A 257 -2.52 -27.87 -2.07
C LYS A 257 -1.80 -29.19 -2.00
N CYS A 258 -1.06 -29.52 -3.04
CA CYS A 258 -0.38 -30.80 -3.16
C CYS A 258 0.83 -30.88 -2.24
N ASN A 259 1.02 -32.05 -1.62
CA ASN A 259 2.17 -32.31 -0.77
C ASN A 259 3.46 -32.29 -1.62
N SER A 260 4.52 -31.72 -1.05
CA SER A 260 5.84 -31.71 -1.67
C SER A 260 6.88 -32.06 -0.60
N THR A 261 7.71 -33.06 -0.89
CA THR A 261 8.90 -33.41 -0.11
C THR A 261 10.13 -33.36 -1.00
N ASP A 262 11.34 -33.40 -0.44
CA ASP A 262 12.59 -33.32 -1.21
C ASP A 262 12.74 -34.42 -2.30
N LYS A 263 11.96 -35.50 -2.21
CA LYS A 263 12.00 -36.63 -3.17
C LYS A 263 10.74 -36.78 -4.02
N VAL A 264 9.61 -36.20 -3.61
CA VAL A 264 8.32 -36.41 -4.28
C VAL A 264 7.55 -35.11 -4.41
N LYS A 265 7.17 -34.78 -5.64
CA LYS A 265 6.38 -33.58 -5.95
C LYS A 265 5.09 -33.96 -6.66
N TYR A 266 3.97 -33.82 -5.93
CA TYR A 266 2.64 -33.99 -6.51
C TYR A 266 2.19 -32.69 -7.18
N SER A 267 1.48 -32.80 -8.30
CA SER A 267 0.98 -31.67 -9.08
C SER A 267 -0.34 -32.04 -9.79
N GLY A 268 -0.96 -31.07 -10.47
CA GLY A 268 -2.30 -31.23 -11.04
C GLY A 268 -3.39 -30.59 -10.19
N ARG A 269 -4.60 -30.47 -10.73
CA ARG A 269 -5.72 -29.79 -10.07
C ARG A 269 -6.15 -30.51 -8.80
N PHE A 270 -5.98 -31.83 -8.77
CA PHE A 270 -6.37 -32.73 -7.69
C PHE A 270 -5.16 -33.53 -7.17
N CYS A 271 -3.92 -33.06 -7.41
CA CYS A 271 -2.68 -33.73 -7.01
C CYS A 271 -2.50 -35.14 -7.60
N GLU A 272 -3.11 -35.37 -8.76
CA GLU A 272 -3.14 -36.64 -9.46
C GLU A 272 -1.81 -36.96 -10.16
N LYS A 273 -1.03 -35.93 -10.53
CA LYS A 273 0.24 -36.10 -11.23
C LYS A 273 1.37 -36.29 -10.23
N CYS A 274 2.13 -37.37 -10.38
CA CYS A 274 3.36 -37.58 -9.63
C CYS A 274 4.49 -38.04 -10.57
N PRO A 275 5.28 -37.11 -11.12
CA PRO A 275 6.40 -37.44 -12.00
C PRO A 275 7.46 -38.34 -11.33
N THR A 276 7.60 -38.24 -10.01
CA THR A 276 8.61 -38.94 -9.20
C THR A 276 8.11 -40.23 -8.55
N CYS A 277 6.81 -40.57 -8.62
CA CYS A 277 6.25 -41.75 -7.94
C CYS A 277 6.34 -43.03 -8.78
N ALA A 278 6.94 -42.96 -9.97
CA ALA A 278 7.16 -44.09 -10.83
C ALA A 278 8.61 -44.11 -11.28
N ASP A 279 9.51 -44.65 -10.47
CA ASP A 279 10.72 -45.26 -11.02
C ASP A 279 10.36 -46.64 -11.58
N ARG A 280 9.58 -46.68 -12.68
CA ARG A 280 9.47 -47.91 -13.51
C ARG A 280 10.74 -48.14 -14.32
N CYS A 281 11.75 -47.28 -14.16
CA CYS A 281 13.09 -47.49 -14.66
C CYS A 281 13.59 -48.91 -14.36
N GLU A 282 13.38 -49.42 -13.14
CA GLU A 282 13.79 -50.80 -12.77
C GLU A 282 12.98 -51.87 -13.52
N GLU A 283 11.70 -51.63 -13.84
CA GLU A 283 10.89 -52.60 -14.61
C GLU A 283 11.38 -52.70 -16.07
N PHE A 284 11.86 -51.60 -16.63
CA PHE A 284 12.26 -51.53 -18.04
C PHE A 284 13.75 -51.77 -18.25
N LYS A 285 14.57 -51.63 -17.20
CA LYS A 285 16.02 -51.77 -17.23
C LYS A 285 16.46 -53.07 -17.93
N ASP A 286 16.00 -54.21 -17.42
CA ASP A 286 16.47 -55.52 -17.91
C ASP A 286 16.07 -55.76 -19.37
N CYS A 287 14.87 -55.28 -19.76
CA CYS A 287 14.40 -55.36 -21.14
C CYS A 287 15.17 -54.44 -22.08
N VAL A 288 15.49 -53.22 -21.64
CA VAL A 288 16.32 -52.28 -22.42
C VAL A 288 17.72 -52.86 -22.65
N GLN A 289 18.34 -53.43 -21.60
CA GLN A 289 19.67 -54.03 -21.69
C GLN A 289 19.70 -55.21 -22.67
N CYS A 290 18.76 -56.15 -22.53
CA CYS A 290 18.77 -57.35 -23.36
C CYS A 290 18.40 -57.08 -24.82
N GLN A 291 17.50 -56.12 -25.10
CA GLN A 291 17.04 -55.81 -26.46
C GLN A 291 18.02 -54.95 -27.26
N VAL A 292 18.74 -54.02 -26.60
CA VAL A 292 19.60 -53.05 -27.29
C VAL A 292 21.08 -53.43 -27.22
N PHE A 293 21.56 -53.88 -26.07
CA PHE A 293 22.98 -54.15 -25.84
C PHE A 293 23.34 -55.64 -25.83
N GLU A 294 22.34 -56.52 -25.95
CA GLU A 294 22.48 -57.98 -25.88
C GLU A 294 23.20 -58.47 -24.60
N ASN A 295 23.08 -57.71 -23.50
CA ASN A 295 23.66 -58.04 -22.19
C ASN A 295 22.60 -57.95 -21.07
N GLY A 296 23.02 -58.07 -19.82
CA GLY A 296 22.15 -58.04 -18.65
C GLY A 296 21.70 -59.42 -18.17
N PRO A 297 20.76 -59.47 -17.20
CA PRO A 297 20.37 -60.70 -16.50
C PRO A 297 19.47 -61.63 -17.33
N LEU A 298 18.81 -61.12 -18.38
CA LEU A 298 17.88 -61.88 -19.22
C LEU A 298 18.63 -62.59 -20.36
N LYS A 299 18.44 -63.91 -20.48
CA LYS A 299 18.94 -64.68 -21.62
C LYS A 299 18.16 -64.34 -22.90
N LYS A 300 18.74 -64.59 -24.08
CA LYS A 300 18.11 -64.25 -25.38
C LYS A 300 16.67 -64.79 -25.54
N GLU A 301 16.41 -66.00 -25.07
CA GLU A 301 15.08 -66.64 -25.13
C GLU A 301 14.07 -65.97 -24.17
N ASP A 302 14.52 -65.62 -22.95
CA ASP A 302 13.71 -64.95 -21.93
C ASP A 302 13.45 -63.48 -22.31
N CYS A 303 14.39 -62.83 -22.98
CA CYS A 303 14.24 -61.47 -23.50
C CYS A 303 13.13 -61.40 -24.56
N LEU A 304 13.12 -62.34 -25.51
CA LEU A 304 12.11 -62.38 -26.59
C LEU A 304 10.69 -62.64 -26.10
N SER A 305 10.54 -63.39 -24.99
CA SER A 305 9.24 -63.75 -24.43
C SER A 305 8.72 -62.73 -23.41
N ASN A 306 9.58 -62.20 -22.54
CA ASN A 306 9.17 -61.32 -21.44
C ASN A 306 9.15 -59.83 -21.81
N CYS A 307 9.94 -59.40 -22.81
CA CYS A 307 10.07 -57.98 -23.17
C CYS A 307 9.22 -57.59 -24.40
N THR A 308 7.93 -57.91 -24.37
CA THR A 308 6.99 -57.62 -25.49
C THR A 308 6.18 -56.34 -25.32
N LYS A 309 6.28 -55.69 -24.15
CA LYS A 309 5.50 -54.49 -23.80
C LYS A 309 5.81 -53.26 -24.66
N PHE A 310 7.06 -53.15 -25.14
CA PHE A 310 7.53 -52.05 -25.95
C PHE A 310 8.66 -52.52 -26.87
N THR A 311 8.97 -51.71 -27.87
CA THR A 311 10.16 -51.86 -28.70
C THR A 311 10.97 -50.58 -28.52
N PRO A 312 12.21 -50.65 -28.00
CA PRO A 312 13.00 -49.45 -27.73
C PRO A 312 13.49 -48.79 -29.03
N ASP A 313 13.31 -47.47 -29.12
CA ASP A 313 13.84 -46.65 -30.20
C ASP A 313 15.28 -46.24 -29.89
N SER A 314 16.22 -46.70 -30.70
CA SER A 314 17.65 -46.43 -30.50
C SER A 314 18.06 -45.06 -31.07
N VAL A 315 18.49 -44.14 -30.20
CA VAL A 315 18.91 -42.77 -30.55
C VAL A 315 20.40 -42.54 -30.28
N ASP A 316 21.04 -41.60 -31.00
CA ASP A 316 22.48 -41.36 -30.85
C ASP A 316 22.82 -40.63 -29.53
N TYR A 317 21.94 -39.73 -29.08
CA TYR A 317 22.09 -38.97 -27.84
C TYR A 317 20.72 -38.69 -27.21
N ILE A 318 20.62 -38.79 -25.88
CA ILE A 318 19.41 -38.41 -25.14
C ILE A 318 19.65 -37.03 -24.51
N GLU A 319 18.94 -36.02 -25.02
CA GLU A 319 18.96 -34.68 -24.43
C GLU A 319 18.18 -34.65 -23.11
N LYS A 320 18.74 -34.01 -22.08
CA LYS A 320 18.14 -33.85 -20.75
C LYS A 320 17.02 -32.78 -20.70
N ASN A 321 16.25 -32.61 -21.77
CA ASN A 321 15.29 -31.51 -21.90
C ASN A 321 13.85 -31.92 -21.60
N GLN A 322 13.21 -31.10 -20.76
CA GLN A 322 11.94 -31.29 -20.07
C GLN A 322 10.69 -31.01 -20.92
N GLU A 323 10.73 -31.29 -22.22
CA GLU A 323 9.54 -31.20 -23.06
C GLU A 323 8.97 -32.60 -23.25
N ASN A 324 7.74 -32.82 -22.76
CA ASN A 324 6.86 -33.99 -22.99
C ASN A 324 6.77 -35.10 -21.92
N ASP A 325 6.79 -34.77 -20.62
CA ASP A 325 6.57 -35.76 -19.54
C ASP A 325 7.52 -36.98 -19.61
N GLU A 326 8.68 -36.85 -20.29
CA GLU A 326 9.66 -37.91 -20.46
C GLU A 326 10.49 -38.13 -19.18
N ILE A 327 10.61 -39.39 -18.74
CA ILE A 327 11.33 -39.78 -17.53
C ILE A 327 12.68 -40.38 -17.93
N LEU A 328 13.79 -39.76 -17.49
CA LEU A 328 15.16 -40.23 -17.74
C LEU A 328 15.61 -41.26 -16.71
N CYS A 329 16.00 -42.44 -17.21
CA CYS A 329 16.56 -43.53 -16.45
C CYS A 329 18.07 -43.67 -16.74
N THR A 330 18.86 -43.96 -15.70
CA THR A 330 20.31 -44.14 -15.81
C THR A 330 20.77 -45.32 -14.97
N PHE A 331 21.53 -46.23 -15.58
CA PHE A 331 22.03 -47.44 -14.91
C PHE A 331 23.48 -47.73 -15.30
N ILE A 332 24.12 -48.58 -14.49
CA ILE A 332 25.43 -49.16 -14.77
C ILE A 332 25.22 -50.66 -14.97
N ASP A 333 25.80 -51.21 -16.02
CA ASP A 333 25.74 -52.63 -16.33
C ASP A 333 26.91 -53.43 -15.73
N GLU A 334 26.96 -54.72 -16.04
CA GLU A 334 27.97 -55.65 -15.55
C GLU A 334 29.38 -55.39 -16.08
N ASP A 335 29.51 -54.60 -17.16
CA ASP A 335 30.79 -54.20 -17.76
C ASP A 335 31.31 -52.87 -17.18
N ASP A 336 30.70 -52.39 -16.08
CA ASP A 336 30.89 -51.05 -15.51
C ASP A 336 30.55 -49.91 -16.50
N CYS A 337 29.78 -50.19 -17.55
CA CYS A 337 29.36 -49.19 -18.52
C CYS A 337 28.04 -48.54 -18.11
N ARG A 338 27.96 -47.22 -18.24
CA ARG A 338 26.74 -46.45 -17.97
C ARG A 338 25.88 -46.37 -19.22
N PHE A 339 24.58 -46.63 -19.09
CA PHE A 339 23.62 -46.46 -20.18
C PHE A 339 22.42 -45.62 -19.75
N TYR A 340 21.77 -45.01 -20.74
CA TYR A 340 20.68 -44.06 -20.56
C TYR A 340 19.49 -44.45 -21.43
N PHE A 341 18.29 -44.32 -20.87
CA PHE A 341 17.05 -44.38 -21.64
C PHE A 341 16.01 -43.44 -21.06
N VAL A 342 15.06 -42.99 -21.88
CA VAL A 342 13.88 -42.25 -21.42
C VAL A 342 12.63 -43.05 -21.75
N TYR A 343 11.58 -42.90 -20.95
CA TYR A 343 10.25 -43.41 -21.29
C TYR A 343 9.16 -42.37 -21.03
N TYR A 344 8.08 -42.48 -21.80
CA TYR A 344 6.88 -41.68 -21.65
C TYR A 344 5.64 -42.48 -22.05
N PHE A 345 4.46 -41.99 -21.65
CA PHE A 345 3.18 -42.53 -22.09
C PHE A 345 2.53 -41.55 -23.04
N ASP A 346 1.98 -42.03 -24.15
CA ASP A 346 1.16 -41.20 -25.03
C ASP A 346 -0.25 -40.96 -24.45
N ASP A 347 -1.05 -40.14 -25.14
CA ASP A 347 -2.44 -39.83 -24.76
C ASP A 347 -3.34 -41.07 -24.64
N GLN A 348 -2.95 -42.19 -25.26
CA GLN A 348 -3.65 -43.48 -25.21
C GLN A 348 -3.10 -44.40 -24.10
N LYS A 349 -2.21 -43.89 -23.23
CA LYS A 349 -1.50 -44.62 -22.17
C LYS A 349 -0.62 -45.76 -22.68
N LYS A 350 -0.17 -45.72 -23.94
CA LYS A 350 0.81 -46.66 -24.47
C LYS A 350 2.22 -46.15 -24.18
N ILE A 351 3.10 -47.06 -23.77
CA ILE A 351 4.48 -46.75 -23.40
C ILE A 351 5.39 -46.64 -24.63
N HIS A 352 6.27 -45.64 -24.60
CA HIS A 352 7.33 -45.42 -25.56
C HIS A 352 8.66 -45.32 -24.82
N VAL A 353 9.72 -45.92 -25.35
CA VAL A 353 11.05 -45.98 -24.72
C VAL A 353 12.11 -45.61 -25.74
N LYS A 354 12.95 -44.61 -25.46
CA LYS A 354 14.10 -44.22 -26.29
C LYS A 354 15.39 -44.55 -25.55
N VAL A 355 16.34 -45.21 -26.20
CA VAL A 355 17.59 -45.70 -25.59
C VAL A 355 18.80 -45.13 -26.33
N GLN A 356 19.81 -44.69 -25.59
CA GLN A 356 21.06 -44.23 -26.20
C GLN A 356 21.88 -45.41 -26.73
N LYS A 357 22.22 -45.39 -28.03
CA LYS A 357 22.94 -46.49 -28.72
C LYS A 357 24.28 -46.85 -28.10
N HIS A 358 25.03 -45.85 -27.63
CA HIS A 358 26.38 -46.05 -27.11
C HIS A 358 26.41 -45.88 -25.59
N ARG A 359 26.83 -46.96 -24.91
CA ARG A 359 27.12 -46.98 -23.47
C ARG A 359 28.42 -46.22 -23.18
N GLU A 360 28.47 -45.53 -22.03
CA GLU A 360 29.65 -44.83 -21.53
C GLU A 360 30.47 -45.74 -20.62
N CYS A 361 31.50 -46.38 -21.19
CA CYS A 361 32.38 -47.28 -20.46
C CYS A 361 33.65 -46.57 -19.95
N PRO A 362 34.20 -46.96 -18.77
CA PRO A 362 35.48 -46.48 -18.30
C PRO A 362 36.63 -46.79 -19.28
N PRO A 363 37.67 -45.93 -19.36
CA PRO A 363 38.82 -46.19 -20.22
C PRO A 363 39.60 -47.44 -19.74
N ALA A 364 40.01 -48.30 -20.68
CA ALA A 364 40.75 -49.51 -20.38
C ALA A 364 42.09 -49.21 -19.68
N VAL A 365 42.33 -49.79 -18.51
CA VAL A 365 43.58 -49.65 -17.76
C VAL A 365 44.69 -50.44 -18.47
N ILE A 366 45.62 -49.74 -19.11
CA ILE A 366 46.82 -50.34 -19.72
C ILE A 366 47.72 -50.88 -18.61
N LYS A 367 47.75 -52.20 -18.40
CA LYS A 367 48.77 -52.85 -17.56
C LYS A 367 50.07 -52.98 -18.35
N TYR A 368 51.10 -52.23 -17.98
CA TYR A 368 52.45 -52.42 -18.52
C TYR A 368 52.99 -53.81 -18.13
N PRO A 369 53.50 -54.61 -19.09
CA PRO A 369 54.17 -55.87 -18.76
C PRO A 369 55.54 -55.58 -18.16
N THR A 370 55.77 -56.02 -16.92
CA THR A 370 57.12 -56.12 -16.36
C THR A 370 57.86 -57.23 -17.10
N SER A 371 58.86 -56.84 -17.90
CA SER A 371 59.72 -57.77 -18.63
C SER A 371 60.52 -58.62 -17.64
N LYS A 372 60.27 -59.93 -17.65
CA LYS A 372 61.25 -60.94 -17.26
C LYS A 372 62.17 -61.23 -18.45
N ASN A 373 63.49 -61.24 -18.17
CA ASN A 373 64.52 -62.22 -18.57
C ASN A 373 65.89 -61.50 -18.56
N SER A 374 66.80 -61.78 -17.62
CA SER A 374 67.78 -62.90 -17.58
C SER A 374 68.67 -62.97 -18.83
N PRO A 375 69.97 -63.31 -18.73
CA PRO A 375 70.60 -64.22 -17.75
C PRO A 375 71.37 -63.54 -16.60
#